data_AF-A0A434A7E6-F1
#
_entry.id   AF-A0A434A7E6-F1
#
_cell.length_a   1.000
_cell.length_b   1.000
_cell.length_c   1.000
_cell.angle_alpha   90.00
_cell.angle_beta   90.00
_cell.angle_gamma   90.00
#
_symmetry.space_group_name_H-M   'P 1'
#
loop_
_entity.id
_entity.type
_entity.pdbx_description
1 polymer ?
#
loop_
_entity_poly.entity_id
_entity_poly.type
_entity_poly.pdbx_seq_one_letter_code
_entity_poly.pdbx_strand_id
1 'polypeptide(L)'
;MKKYLCIIASLAMAISATAQDKAKLYEDSFTILTSMVADGTKYNFKEAVFSVENAYLDGKLDTVSANREIKMLKNLCNSLIKDRFLAYVESDKKDVNKWASVYQVMCDSIPIVIEDKQYKYVPFVYDFNDVFGNQDISSMFVSKLLYTRKGNCHSLPYLYKILCEELGTTAHLALAPNHIYIKHQSKANGWYNTELTSGIFPNDSWLMASGFVHLDAIKNGVYMKALNNNESIALVIIDLANAYQKSFPENDGTFLLKCADVAIKTYPNFATALILKAELHKKLVENEADTKKANADFKLLEKEYAHIHQIGYRFMPEEMYLNWLVSLKTERDKYENKKLNTFNKQ
;
A
#
# COMPACT_ATOMS: atom_id res chain seq x y z
N MET A 1 -9.82 36.31 37.03
CA MET A 1 -9.57 34.87 37.21
C MET A 1 -10.73 33.97 36.77
N LYS A 2 -11.96 34.11 37.27
CA LYS A 2 -13.10 33.23 36.88
C LYS A 2 -13.42 33.17 35.38
N LYS A 3 -13.41 34.32 34.66
CA LYS A 3 -13.64 34.35 33.20
C LYS A 3 -12.56 33.62 32.39
N TYR A 4 -11.29 33.72 32.80
CA TYR A 4 -10.18 33.01 32.14
C TYR A 4 -10.23 31.50 32.41
N LEU A 5 -10.65 31.07 33.61
CA LEU A 5 -10.89 29.66 33.91
C LEU A 5 -12.02 29.06 33.07
N CYS A 6 -13.12 29.79 32.86
CA CYS A 6 -14.23 29.33 32.01
C CYS A 6 -13.81 29.18 30.54
N ILE A 7 -13.02 30.12 30.00
CA ILE A 7 -12.53 30.06 28.62
C ILE A 7 -11.58 28.87 28.43
N ILE A 8 -10.66 28.65 29.37
CA ILE A 8 -9.74 27.50 29.34
C ILE A 8 -10.51 26.18 29.43
N ALA A 9 -11.52 26.09 30.29
CA ALA A 9 -12.36 24.90 30.42
C ALA A 9 -13.19 24.62 29.15
N SER A 10 -13.76 25.64 28.51
CA SER A 10 -14.49 25.48 27.23
C SER A 10 -13.57 25.07 26.08
N LEU A 11 -12.35 25.60 26.04
CA LEU A 11 -11.36 25.22 25.02
C LEU A 11 -10.91 23.77 25.21
N ALA A 12 -10.65 23.35 26.45
CA ALA A 12 -10.29 21.98 26.78
C ALA A 12 -11.41 20.96 26.46
N MET A 13 -12.67 21.32 26.72
CA MET A 13 -13.83 20.49 26.35
C MET A 13 -14.00 20.36 24.83
N ALA A 14 -13.84 21.44 24.07
CA ALA A 14 -13.93 21.39 22.61
C ALA A 14 -12.83 20.52 22.00
N ILE A 15 -11.58 20.67 22.48
CA ILE A 15 -10.44 19.85 22.03
C ILE A 15 -10.69 18.37 22.36
N SER A 16 -11.21 18.06 23.55
CA SER A 16 -11.51 16.69 23.96
C SER A 16 -12.62 16.04 23.10
N ALA A 17 -13.68 16.79 22.76
CA ALA A 17 -14.75 16.31 21.90
C ALA A 17 -14.25 16.02 20.46
N THR A 18 -13.45 16.92 19.88
CA THR A 18 -12.88 16.71 18.54
C THR A 18 -11.92 15.51 18.48
N ALA A 19 -11.15 15.27 19.54
CA ALA A 19 -10.27 14.10 19.63
C ALA A 19 -11.07 12.80 19.74
N GLN A 20 -12.18 12.81 20.48
CA GLN A 20 -13.09 11.67 20.62
C GLN A 20 -13.78 11.32 19.29
N ASP A 21 -14.19 12.33 18.51
CA ASP A 21 -14.77 12.13 17.18
C ASP A 21 -13.76 11.56 16.19
N LYS A 22 -12.51 12.04 16.22
CA LYS A 22 -11.45 11.50 15.34
C LYS A 22 -11.07 10.06 15.70
N ALA A 23 -10.94 9.72 16.98
CA ALA A 23 -10.63 8.34 17.40
C ALA A 23 -11.72 7.35 16.96
N LYS A 24 -12.99 7.77 16.96
CA LYS A 24 -14.11 6.97 16.47
C LYS A 24 -13.95 6.60 14.97
N LEU A 25 -13.48 7.53 14.13
CA LEU A 25 -13.26 7.24 12.71
C LEU A 25 -12.24 6.10 12.50
N TYR A 26 -11.23 6.02 13.35
CA TYR A 26 -10.24 4.93 13.31
C TYR A 26 -10.85 3.59 13.74
N GLU A 27 -11.70 3.57 14.77
CA GLU A 27 -12.42 2.36 15.18
C GLU A 27 -13.46 1.90 14.16
N ASP A 28 -14.14 2.85 13.49
CA ASP A 28 -15.06 2.56 12.39
C ASP A 28 -14.30 1.94 11.21
N SER A 29 -13.16 2.51 10.81
CA SER A 29 -12.29 1.94 9.77
C SER A 29 -11.77 0.55 10.17
N PHE A 30 -11.31 0.37 11.42
CA PHE A 30 -10.88 -0.94 11.92
C PHE A 30 -12.01 -1.98 11.81
N THR A 31 -13.23 -1.60 12.17
CA THR A 31 -14.41 -2.47 12.07
C THR A 31 -14.70 -2.86 10.62
N ILE A 32 -14.61 -1.92 9.68
CA ILE A 32 -14.75 -2.19 8.24
C ILE A 32 -13.72 -3.23 7.81
N LEU A 33 -12.43 -2.97 8.07
CA LEU A 33 -11.33 -3.85 7.64
C LEU A 33 -11.42 -5.26 8.24
N THR A 34 -11.69 -5.36 9.54
CA THR A 34 -11.81 -6.65 10.22
C THR A 34 -13.03 -7.44 9.75
N SER A 35 -14.12 -6.76 9.36
CA SER A 35 -15.28 -7.42 8.75
C SER A 35 -14.95 -8.03 7.38
N MET A 36 -14.09 -7.39 6.58
CA MET A 36 -13.64 -7.91 5.28
C MET A 36 -12.76 -9.15 5.42
N VAL A 37 -11.91 -9.18 6.46
CA VAL A 37 -11.06 -10.34 6.77
C VAL A 37 -11.91 -11.51 7.26
N ALA A 38 -12.90 -11.25 8.11
CA ALA A 38 -13.76 -12.28 8.70
C ALA A 38 -14.78 -12.84 7.71
N ASP A 39 -15.27 -12.02 6.80
CA ASP A 39 -16.28 -12.37 5.79
C ASP A 39 -15.85 -11.87 4.41
N GLY A 40 -15.29 -12.76 3.61
CA GLY A 40 -14.80 -12.45 2.27
C GLY A 40 -15.88 -11.91 1.32
N THR A 41 -17.18 -12.06 1.61
CA THR A 41 -18.26 -11.47 0.80
C THR A 41 -18.33 -9.95 0.95
N LYS A 42 -17.75 -9.39 2.03
CA LYS A 42 -17.64 -7.95 2.28
C LYS A 42 -16.40 -7.32 1.66
N TYR A 43 -15.55 -8.10 1.02
CA TYR A 43 -14.29 -7.63 0.46
C TYR A 43 -14.50 -6.48 -0.54
N ASN A 44 -13.83 -5.35 -0.28
CA ASN A 44 -13.75 -4.23 -1.20
C ASN A 44 -12.45 -3.46 -0.93
N PHE A 45 -11.44 -3.64 -1.78
CA PHE A 45 -10.13 -3.05 -1.54
C PHE A 45 -10.15 -1.51 -1.59
N LYS A 46 -10.95 -0.93 -2.50
CA LYS A 46 -11.11 0.53 -2.60
C LYS A 46 -11.71 1.12 -1.32
N GLU A 47 -12.76 0.48 -0.79
CA GLU A 47 -13.40 0.91 0.46
C GLU A 47 -12.46 0.75 1.66
N ALA A 48 -11.70 -0.35 1.70
CA ALA A 48 -10.66 -0.55 2.71
C ALA A 48 -9.68 0.63 2.75
N VAL A 49 -9.07 0.96 1.59
CA VAL A 49 -8.12 2.06 1.44
C VAL A 49 -8.75 3.41 1.84
N PHE A 50 -9.93 3.74 1.28
CA PHE A 50 -10.57 5.02 1.56
C PHE A 50 -11.07 5.16 3.00
N SER A 51 -11.39 4.07 3.70
CA SER A 51 -11.75 4.13 5.12
C SER A 51 -10.59 4.64 5.98
N VAL A 52 -9.36 4.21 5.69
CA VAL A 52 -8.14 4.63 6.40
C VAL A 52 -7.80 6.08 6.07
N GLU A 53 -7.82 6.43 4.77
CA GLU A 53 -7.54 7.81 4.33
C GLU A 53 -8.55 8.79 4.93
N ASN A 54 -9.83 8.43 4.96
CA ASN A 54 -10.88 9.26 5.56
C ASN A 54 -10.70 9.43 7.08
N ALA A 55 -10.29 8.38 7.80
CA ALA A 55 -10.00 8.48 9.23
C ALA A 55 -8.83 9.44 9.50
N TYR A 56 -7.76 9.37 8.70
CA TYR A 56 -6.64 10.31 8.81
C TYR A 56 -7.03 11.75 8.50
N LEU A 57 -7.83 11.94 7.45
CA LEU A 57 -8.35 13.22 7.00
C LEU A 57 -9.53 13.75 7.84
N ASP A 58 -9.79 13.17 9.01
CA ASP A 58 -10.81 13.66 9.95
C ASP A 58 -12.20 13.73 9.32
N GLY A 59 -12.55 12.70 8.53
CA GLY A 59 -13.85 12.58 7.87
C GLY A 59 -14.04 13.46 6.62
N LYS A 60 -12.98 14.15 6.17
CA LYS A 60 -13.05 15.16 5.09
C LYS A 60 -12.61 14.64 3.72
N LEU A 61 -12.49 13.32 3.54
CA LEU A 61 -12.17 12.77 2.23
C LEU A 61 -13.32 13.02 1.24
N ASP A 62 -13.05 13.72 0.14
CA ASP A 62 -14.01 13.90 -0.96
C ASP A 62 -14.13 12.61 -1.79
N THR A 63 -14.90 11.67 -1.26
CA THR A 63 -15.18 10.38 -1.91
C THR A 63 -15.95 10.53 -3.21
N VAL A 64 -16.70 11.62 -3.42
CA VAL A 64 -17.43 11.86 -4.66
C VAL A 64 -16.45 12.17 -5.79
N SER A 65 -15.51 13.08 -5.55
CA SER A 65 -14.47 13.42 -6.52
C SER A 65 -13.55 12.22 -6.79
N ALA A 66 -13.07 11.52 -5.75
CA ALA A 66 -12.22 10.35 -5.91
C ALA A 66 -12.89 9.23 -6.75
N ASN A 67 -14.17 8.93 -6.49
CA ASN A 67 -14.91 7.94 -7.29
C ASN A 67 -15.17 8.41 -8.73
N ARG A 68 -15.34 9.72 -8.95
CA ARG A 68 -15.47 10.28 -10.30
C ARG A 68 -14.18 10.08 -11.11
N GLU A 69 -13.03 10.34 -10.51
CA GLU A 69 -11.73 10.11 -11.15
C GLU A 69 -11.52 8.62 -11.46
N ILE A 70 -11.76 7.72 -10.51
CA ILE A 70 -11.67 6.26 -10.74
C ILE A 70 -12.59 5.82 -11.89
N LYS A 71 -13.83 6.34 -11.94
CA LYS A 71 -14.76 6.05 -13.03
C LYS A 71 -14.24 6.56 -14.38
N MET A 72 -13.64 7.74 -14.42
CA MET A 72 -13.01 8.28 -15.63
C MET A 72 -11.86 7.38 -16.12
N LEU A 73 -10.97 6.96 -15.21
CA LEU A 73 -9.85 6.07 -15.52
C LEU A 73 -10.32 4.69 -16.00
N LYS A 74 -11.35 4.13 -15.36
CA LYS A 74 -12.00 2.88 -15.79
C LYS A 74 -12.56 3.00 -17.22
N ASN A 75 -13.22 4.12 -17.54
CA ASN A 75 -13.75 4.36 -18.89
C ASN A 75 -12.62 4.46 -19.93
N LEU A 76 -11.53 5.13 -19.59
CA LEU A 76 -10.34 5.19 -20.45
C LEU A 76 -9.74 3.78 -20.66
N CYS A 77 -9.61 2.98 -19.61
CA CYS A 77 -9.19 1.59 -19.72
C CYS A 77 -10.10 0.79 -20.66
N ASN A 78 -11.43 0.90 -20.52
CA ASN A 78 -12.38 0.22 -21.39
C ASN A 78 -12.25 0.63 -22.87
N SER A 79 -11.98 1.91 -23.16
CA SER A 79 -11.70 2.37 -24.52
C SER A 79 -10.46 1.69 -25.07
N LEU A 80 -9.35 1.70 -24.31
CA LEU A 80 -8.11 1.03 -24.71
C LEU A 80 -8.31 -0.47 -24.93
N ILE A 81 -9.05 -1.15 -24.06
CA ILE A 81 -9.33 -2.59 -24.20
C ILE A 81 -10.03 -2.89 -25.52
N LYS A 82 -10.99 -2.05 -25.90
CA LYS A 82 -11.79 -2.20 -27.12
C LYS A 82 -10.96 -1.97 -28.39
N ASP A 83 -10.11 -0.95 -28.37
CA ASP A 83 -9.38 -0.50 -29.57
C ASP A 83 -8.02 -1.19 -29.73
N ARG A 84 -7.49 -1.82 -28.67
CA ARG A 84 -6.18 -2.49 -28.69
C ARG A 84 -6.20 -3.77 -29.53
N PHE A 85 -5.33 -3.82 -30.52
CA PHE A 85 -4.82 -5.11 -31.01
C PHE A 85 -3.81 -5.69 -30.02
N LEU A 86 -4.14 -6.83 -29.42
CA LEU A 86 -3.25 -7.55 -28.52
C LEU A 86 -2.82 -8.88 -29.14
N ALA A 87 -1.54 -8.98 -29.50
CA ALA A 87 -0.89 -10.20 -29.99
C ALA A 87 -0.65 -11.21 -28.86
N TYR A 88 -1.75 -11.75 -28.34
CA TYR A 88 -1.80 -12.73 -27.25
C TYR A 88 -2.89 -13.76 -27.59
N VAL A 89 -2.58 -15.05 -27.50
CA VAL A 89 -3.42 -16.15 -28.01
C VAL A 89 -3.99 -17.06 -26.92
N GLU A 90 -3.47 -16.96 -25.69
CA GLU A 90 -3.94 -17.79 -24.59
C GLU A 90 -5.33 -17.35 -24.09
N SER A 91 -6.04 -18.26 -23.42
CA SER A 91 -7.45 -18.05 -23.04
C SER A 91 -7.68 -16.92 -22.02
N ASP A 92 -6.65 -16.53 -21.27
CA ASP A 92 -6.62 -15.41 -20.32
C ASP A 92 -6.38 -14.05 -20.99
N LYS A 93 -6.39 -13.98 -22.33
CA LYS A 93 -6.28 -12.74 -23.13
C LYS A 93 -7.14 -11.60 -22.60
N LYS A 94 -8.36 -11.88 -22.14
CA LYS A 94 -9.28 -10.87 -21.63
C LYS A 94 -8.72 -10.16 -20.39
N ASP A 95 -8.14 -10.91 -19.46
CA ASP A 95 -7.55 -10.36 -18.24
C ASP A 95 -6.21 -9.68 -18.55
N VAL A 96 -5.38 -10.28 -19.40
CA VAL A 96 -4.14 -9.66 -19.88
C VAL A 96 -4.39 -8.31 -20.55
N ASN A 97 -5.44 -8.18 -21.38
CA ASN A 97 -5.80 -6.91 -22.00
C ASN A 97 -6.25 -5.86 -20.96
N LYS A 98 -6.98 -6.27 -19.92
CA LYS A 98 -7.34 -5.37 -18.81
C LYS A 98 -6.10 -4.92 -18.05
N TRP A 99 -5.20 -5.83 -17.67
CA TRP A 99 -3.95 -5.48 -16.98
C TRP A 99 -3.08 -4.52 -17.79
N ALA A 100 -2.98 -4.77 -19.10
CA ALA A 100 -2.27 -3.88 -20.03
C ALA A 100 -2.91 -2.50 -20.13
N SER A 101 -4.25 -2.41 -20.15
CA SER A 101 -4.96 -1.13 -20.20
C SER A 101 -4.75 -0.30 -18.94
N VAL A 102 -4.80 -0.92 -17.76
CA VAL A 102 -4.55 -0.23 -16.48
C VAL A 102 -3.09 0.23 -16.45
N TYR A 103 -2.15 -0.62 -16.85
CA TYR A 103 -0.73 -0.25 -16.91
C TYR A 103 -0.50 0.97 -17.82
N GLN A 104 -1.09 0.98 -19.02
CA GLN A 104 -0.98 2.10 -19.95
C GLN A 104 -1.60 3.39 -19.37
N VAL A 105 -2.76 3.30 -18.71
CA VAL A 105 -3.38 4.45 -18.03
C VAL A 105 -2.53 4.95 -16.85
N MET A 106 -1.79 4.07 -16.19
CA MET A 106 -0.93 4.42 -15.08
C MET A 106 0.39 5.06 -15.53
N CYS A 107 0.99 4.56 -16.61
CA CYS A 107 2.39 4.84 -16.97
C CYS A 107 2.58 5.62 -18.28
N ASP A 108 1.63 5.57 -19.22
CA ASP A 108 1.82 6.10 -20.56
C ASP A 108 0.99 7.37 -20.83
N SER A 109 1.57 8.24 -21.66
CA SER A 109 0.79 9.31 -22.26
C SER A 109 -0.10 8.76 -23.38
N ILE A 110 -1.41 9.00 -23.29
CA ILE A 110 -2.38 8.45 -24.24
C ILE A 110 -3.00 9.58 -25.07
N PRO A 111 -2.96 9.53 -26.42
CA PRO A 111 -3.70 10.46 -27.25
C PRO A 111 -5.20 10.18 -27.15
N ILE A 112 -6.02 11.22 -26.95
CA ILE A 112 -7.48 11.13 -26.88
C ILE A 112 -8.06 12.09 -27.92
N VAL A 113 -8.95 11.61 -28.79
CA VAL A 113 -9.63 12.45 -29.77
C VAL A 113 -11.08 12.69 -29.31
N ILE A 114 -11.47 13.96 -29.19
CA ILE A 114 -12.82 14.39 -28.82
C ILE A 114 -13.24 15.45 -29.83
N GLU A 115 -14.34 15.22 -30.57
CA GLU A 115 -14.91 16.19 -31.53
C GLU A 115 -13.84 16.83 -32.45
N ASP A 116 -13.06 15.96 -33.11
CA ASP A 116 -11.96 16.33 -34.03
C ASP A 116 -10.78 17.11 -33.40
N LYS A 117 -10.73 17.21 -32.06
CA LYS A 117 -9.59 17.76 -31.32
C LYS A 117 -8.80 16.66 -30.64
N GLN A 118 -7.49 16.71 -30.79
CA GLN A 118 -6.57 15.80 -30.12
C GLN A 118 -6.10 16.37 -28.78
N TYR A 119 -6.42 15.64 -27.72
CA TYR A 119 -5.94 15.83 -26.36
C TYR A 119 -4.87 14.79 -26.04
N LYS A 120 -4.10 15.05 -24.98
CA LYS A 120 -3.11 14.11 -24.46
C LYS A 120 -3.39 13.87 -22.98
N TYR A 121 -3.73 12.64 -22.65
CA TYR A 121 -3.78 12.18 -21.27
C TYR A 121 -2.36 12.10 -20.70
N VAL A 122 -2.19 12.59 -19.48
CA VAL A 122 -0.93 12.58 -18.74
C VAL A 122 -0.98 11.48 -17.68
N PRO A 123 -0.01 10.56 -17.66
CA PRO A 123 0.02 9.45 -16.71
C PRO A 123 0.37 9.93 -15.31
N PHE A 124 0.28 9.01 -14.35
CA PHE A 124 0.74 9.24 -12.99
C PHE A 124 2.26 9.19 -12.93
N VAL A 125 2.85 9.92 -11.99
CA VAL A 125 4.30 9.97 -11.80
C VAL A 125 4.67 9.72 -10.35
N TYR A 126 5.88 9.21 -10.16
CA TYR A 126 6.42 9.02 -8.82
C TYR A 126 6.84 10.35 -8.18
N ASP A 127 6.47 10.55 -6.92
CA ASP A 127 6.84 11.68 -6.08
C ASP A 127 8.06 11.33 -5.23
N PHE A 128 9.19 11.94 -5.56
CA PHE A 128 10.46 11.74 -4.86
C PHE A 128 10.63 12.65 -3.62
N ASN A 129 9.67 13.53 -3.32
CA ASN A 129 9.83 14.52 -2.23
C ASN A 129 9.61 13.92 -0.84
N ASP A 130 8.60 13.05 -0.68
CA ASP A 130 8.25 12.42 0.60
C ASP A 130 7.92 10.94 0.38
N VAL A 131 8.93 10.21 -0.09
CA VAL A 131 8.83 8.81 -0.53
C VAL A 131 8.21 7.91 0.55
N PHE A 132 8.61 8.12 1.81
CA PHE A 132 8.17 7.34 2.96
C PHE A 132 6.94 7.91 3.67
N GLY A 133 6.41 9.07 3.26
CA GLY A 133 5.32 9.73 3.98
C GLY A 133 5.73 10.22 5.38
N ASN A 134 7.02 10.47 5.61
CA ASN A 134 7.56 10.87 6.91
C ASN A 134 7.08 12.28 7.28
N GLN A 135 7.01 13.17 6.29
CA GLN A 135 6.51 14.54 6.49
C GLN A 135 4.99 14.51 6.59
N ASP A 136 4.33 13.94 5.59
CA ASP A 136 2.87 13.86 5.47
C ASP A 136 2.47 12.47 4.96
N ILE A 137 1.78 11.71 5.81
CA ILE A 137 1.29 10.36 5.48
C ILE A 137 0.39 10.38 4.24
N SER A 138 -0.29 11.50 3.96
CA SER A 138 -1.14 11.61 2.76
C SER A 138 -0.36 11.46 1.45
N SER A 139 0.97 11.60 1.47
CA SER A 139 1.84 11.28 0.32
C SER A 139 1.74 9.82 -0.14
N MET A 140 1.30 8.91 0.74
CA MET A 140 0.99 7.51 0.43
C MET A 140 -0.46 7.27 -0.02
N PHE A 141 -1.32 8.30 -0.06
CA PHE A 141 -2.75 8.12 -0.32
C PHE A 141 -3.11 8.02 -1.79
N VAL A 142 -4.04 7.11 -2.09
CA VAL A 142 -4.69 7.00 -3.40
C VAL A 142 -5.52 8.25 -3.70
N SER A 143 -6.22 8.84 -2.72
CA SER A 143 -6.97 10.07 -2.95
C SER A 143 -6.09 11.25 -3.38
N LYS A 144 -4.93 11.43 -2.75
CA LYS A 144 -3.94 12.43 -3.15
C LYS A 144 -3.34 12.11 -4.51
N LEU A 145 -3.04 10.84 -4.81
CA LEU A 145 -2.58 10.40 -6.12
C LEU A 145 -3.60 10.72 -7.23
N LEU A 146 -4.89 10.44 -7.01
CA LEU A 146 -5.96 10.73 -7.96
C LEU A 146 -6.05 12.24 -8.27
N TYR A 147 -5.95 13.07 -7.23
CA TYR A 147 -6.04 14.52 -7.36
C TYR A 147 -4.79 15.16 -7.99
N THR A 148 -3.60 14.76 -7.56
CA THR A 148 -2.34 15.41 -7.93
C THR A 148 -1.62 14.75 -9.10
N ARG A 149 -2.03 13.53 -9.47
CA ARG A 149 -1.31 12.63 -10.39
C ARG A 149 0.10 12.24 -9.92
N LYS A 150 0.43 12.48 -8.65
CA LYS A 150 1.72 12.16 -8.03
C LYS A 150 1.52 11.22 -6.85
N GLY A 151 2.32 10.17 -6.77
CA GLY A 151 2.27 9.22 -5.65
C GLY A 151 3.57 8.43 -5.53
N ASN A 152 3.57 7.36 -4.76
CA ASN A 152 4.78 6.60 -4.46
C ASN A 152 4.54 5.10 -4.64
N CYS A 153 5.48 4.29 -4.14
CA CYS A 153 5.44 2.83 -4.24
C CYS A 153 4.29 2.21 -3.45
N HIS A 154 3.53 2.99 -2.69
CA HIS A 154 2.36 2.56 -1.96
C HIS A 154 1.07 2.91 -2.72
N SER A 155 0.85 4.20 -2.99
CA SER A 155 -0.37 4.67 -3.66
C SER A 155 -0.50 4.18 -5.11
N LEU A 156 0.61 4.06 -5.86
CA LEU A 156 0.55 3.63 -7.27
C LEU A 156 0.05 2.18 -7.42
N PRO A 157 0.63 1.16 -6.75
CA PRO A 157 0.07 -0.20 -6.76
C PRO A 157 -1.35 -0.29 -6.22
N TYR A 158 -1.69 0.48 -5.19
CA TYR A 158 -3.04 0.46 -4.64
C TYR A 158 -4.07 0.97 -5.66
N LEU A 159 -3.79 2.09 -6.33
CA LEU A 159 -4.66 2.59 -7.40
C LEU A 159 -4.75 1.59 -8.57
N TYR A 160 -3.63 0.98 -8.97
CA TYR A 160 -3.64 -0.05 -10.01
C TYR A 160 -4.56 -1.22 -9.64
N LYS A 161 -4.44 -1.74 -8.41
CA LYS A 161 -5.28 -2.83 -7.91
C LYS A 161 -6.76 -2.43 -7.90
N ILE A 162 -7.08 -1.24 -7.41
CA ILE A 162 -8.44 -0.68 -7.44
C ILE A 162 -8.99 -0.64 -8.87
N LEU A 163 -8.22 -0.15 -9.84
CA LEU A 163 -8.65 -0.08 -11.24
C LEU A 163 -8.86 -1.48 -11.86
N CYS A 164 -8.00 -2.45 -11.54
CA CYS A 164 -8.20 -3.84 -11.98
C CYS A 164 -9.50 -4.43 -11.43
N GLU A 165 -9.78 -4.26 -10.14
CA GLU A 165 -11.02 -4.75 -9.52
C GLU A 165 -12.25 -4.05 -10.08
N GLU A 166 -12.18 -2.74 -10.32
CA GLU A 166 -13.22 -1.97 -11.00
C GLU A 166 -13.49 -2.45 -12.43
N LEU A 167 -12.50 -3.03 -13.12
CA LEU A 167 -12.65 -3.67 -14.43
C LEU A 167 -13.06 -5.14 -14.33
N GLY A 168 -13.30 -5.67 -13.12
CA GLY A 168 -13.65 -7.05 -12.87
C GLY A 168 -12.53 -8.02 -13.27
N THR A 169 -11.28 -7.68 -12.96
CA THR A 169 -10.14 -8.58 -13.02
C THR A 169 -9.33 -8.50 -11.73
N THR A 170 -8.36 -9.39 -11.56
CA THR A 170 -7.54 -9.48 -10.36
C THR A 170 -6.23 -8.70 -10.52
N ALA A 171 -5.69 -8.22 -9.41
CA ALA A 171 -4.31 -7.79 -9.30
C ALA A 171 -3.80 -8.13 -7.90
N HIS A 172 -2.62 -8.73 -7.81
CA HIS A 172 -2.02 -9.09 -6.54
C HIS A 172 -0.99 -8.03 -6.15
N LEU A 173 -1.11 -7.49 -4.94
CA LEU A 173 0.01 -6.79 -4.34
C LEU A 173 1.13 -7.79 -4.06
N ALA A 174 2.36 -7.32 -4.09
CA ALA A 174 3.53 -8.08 -3.67
C ALA A 174 4.51 -7.14 -2.99
N LEU A 175 5.29 -7.67 -2.05
CA LEU A 175 6.18 -6.90 -1.20
C LEU A 175 7.65 -7.20 -1.53
N ALA A 176 8.47 -6.16 -1.48
CA ALA A 176 9.90 -6.23 -1.24
C ALA A 176 10.22 -5.30 -0.05
N PRO A 177 11.43 -5.30 0.52
CA PRO A 177 11.75 -4.38 1.61
C PRO A 177 11.40 -2.93 1.26
N ASN A 178 10.57 -2.31 2.09
CA ASN A 178 10.05 -0.95 1.93
C ASN A 178 9.33 -0.65 0.60
N HIS A 179 8.89 -1.68 -0.14
CA HIS A 179 8.34 -1.50 -1.49
C HIS A 179 7.12 -2.38 -1.76
N ILE A 180 6.13 -1.83 -2.46
CA ILE A 180 4.95 -2.56 -2.94
C ILE A 180 4.92 -2.47 -4.46
N TYR A 181 4.55 -3.57 -5.11
CA TYR A 181 4.38 -3.65 -6.56
C TYR A 181 3.25 -4.64 -6.90
N ILE A 182 2.97 -4.82 -8.19
CA ILE A 182 1.91 -5.72 -8.66
C ILE A 182 2.50 -7.01 -9.22
N LYS A 183 1.89 -8.15 -8.87
CA LYS A 183 2.10 -9.44 -9.54
C LYS A 183 0.85 -9.88 -10.29
N HIS A 184 1.09 -10.37 -11.49
CA HIS A 184 0.09 -11.02 -12.33
C HIS A 184 0.59 -12.40 -12.73
N GLN A 185 -0.35 -13.29 -13.04
CA GLN A 185 -0.05 -14.59 -13.61
C GLN A 185 -0.76 -14.71 -14.95
N SER A 186 0.02 -14.83 -16.03
CA SER A 186 -0.54 -15.11 -17.36
C SER A 186 -0.15 -16.51 -17.82
N LYS A 187 -0.95 -17.14 -18.67
CA LYS A 187 -0.67 -18.49 -19.19
C LYS A 187 0.63 -18.53 -19.98
N ALA A 188 0.88 -17.55 -20.83
CA ALA A 188 2.07 -17.50 -21.67
C ALA A 188 3.37 -17.22 -20.89
N ASN A 189 3.31 -16.42 -19.82
CA ASN A 189 4.51 -15.93 -19.13
C ASN A 189 4.69 -16.44 -17.70
N GLY A 190 3.71 -17.16 -17.15
CA GLY A 190 3.67 -17.48 -15.73
C GLY A 190 3.50 -16.22 -14.87
N TRP A 191 4.08 -16.24 -13.66
CA TRP A 191 4.10 -15.08 -12.77
C TRP A 191 5.06 -14.01 -13.28
N TYR A 192 4.64 -12.76 -13.25
CA TYR A 192 5.48 -11.62 -13.58
C TYR A 192 5.17 -10.39 -12.73
N ASN A 193 6.16 -9.52 -12.62
CA ASN A 193 6.11 -8.29 -11.84
C ASN A 193 5.74 -7.11 -12.73
N THR A 194 4.93 -6.21 -12.20
CA THR A 194 4.53 -4.94 -12.83
C THR A 194 4.92 -3.82 -11.86
N GLU A 195 5.98 -3.08 -12.21
CA GLU A 195 6.54 -2.01 -11.38
C GLU A 195 6.08 -0.65 -11.89
N LEU A 196 5.25 0.02 -11.08
CA LEU A 196 4.61 1.28 -11.47
C LEU A 196 5.48 2.50 -11.16
N THR A 197 6.46 2.35 -10.27
CA THR A 197 7.38 3.42 -9.89
C THR A 197 8.33 3.79 -11.04
N SER A 198 8.89 2.77 -11.69
CA SER A 198 9.78 2.94 -12.85
C SER A 198 9.08 2.71 -14.18
N GLY A 199 7.84 2.19 -14.18
CA GLY A 199 7.09 1.91 -15.40
C GLY A 199 7.76 0.82 -16.24
N ILE A 200 8.09 -0.30 -15.60
CA ILE A 200 8.73 -1.46 -16.23
C ILE A 200 8.11 -2.78 -15.74
N PHE A 201 8.43 -3.89 -16.43
CA PHE A 201 8.14 -5.24 -15.95
C PHE A 201 9.44 -5.93 -15.50
N PRO A 202 9.84 -5.83 -14.21
CA PRO A 202 11.14 -6.35 -13.78
C PRO A 202 11.19 -7.88 -13.70
N ASN A 203 12.36 -8.46 -13.97
CA ASN A 203 12.60 -9.88 -13.70
C ASN A 203 12.81 -10.15 -12.18
N ASP A 204 12.48 -11.37 -11.74
CA ASP A 204 12.58 -11.76 -10.32
C ASP A 204 14.02 -11.69 -9.80
N SER A 205 15.00 -12.12 -10.60
CA SER A 205 16.42 -12.13 -10.20
C SER A 205 16.90 -10.75 -9.79
N TRP A 206 16.44 -9.73 -10.48
CA TRP A 206 16.78 -8.36 -10.17
C TRP A 206 16.08 -7.89 -8.89
N LEU A 207 14.77 -8.14 -8.72
CA LEU A 207 14.07 -7.77 -7.48
C LEU A 207 14.70 -8.43 -6.24
N MET A 208 15.17 -9.67 -6.39
CA MET A 208 15.91 -10.39 -5.35
C MET A 208 17.28 -9.77 -5.06
N ALA A 209 18.09 -9.55 -6.10
CA ALA A 209 19.48 -9.10 -5.96
C ALA A 209 19.60 -7.63 -5.51
N SER A 210 18.67 -6.80 -5.97
CA SER A 210 18.71 -5.36 -5.73
C SER A 210 17.90 -4.95 -4.50
N GLY A 211 16.85 -5.71 -4.17
CA GLY A 211 15.98 -5.47 -3.01
C GLY A 211 16.45 -6.11 -1.71
N PHE A 212 17.68 -6.64 -1.63
CA PHE A 212 18.23 -7.28 -0.42
C PHE A 212 17.34 -8.40 0.16
N VAL A 213 16.70 -9.16 -0.73
CA VAL A 213 15.72 -10.18 -0.34
C VAL A 213 16.43 -11.49 -0.03
N HIS A 214 16.41 -11.90 1.24
CA HIS A 214 16.93 -13.21 1.64
C HIS A 214 16.05 -14.34 1.08
N LEU A 215 16.65 -15.47 0.69
CA LEU A 215 15.91 -16.63 0.16
C LEU A 215 14.84 -17.14 1.15
N ASP A 216 15.14 -17.12 2.44
CA ASP A 216 14.16 -17.49 3.48
C ASP A 216 12.94 -16.56 3.46
N ALA A 217 13.11 -15.26 3.18
CA ALA A 217 12.01 -14.32 3.10
C ALA A 217 11.05 -14.67 1.95
N ILE A 218 11.58 -15.20 0.85
CA ILE A 218 10.78 -15.67 -0.29
C ILE A 218 10.09 -16.99 0.08
N LYS A 219 10.85 -17.96 0.60
CA LYS A 219 10.35 -19.28 0.98
C LYS A 219 9.22 -19.20 2.02
N ASN A 220 9.37 -18.31 2.99
CA ASN A 220 8.38 -18.08 4.04
C ASN A 220 7.28 -17.10 3.62
N GLY A 221 7.32 -16.58 2.40
CA GLY A 221 6.29 -15.71 1.85
C GLY A 221 6.23 -14.33 2.49
N VAL A 222 7.32 -13.85 3.08
CA VAL A 222 7.49 -12.46 3.59
C VAL A 222 7.53 -11.47 2.42
N TYR A 223 8.28 -11.84 1.36
CA TYR A 223 8.48 -11.03 0.17
C TYR A 223 8.22 -11.84 -1.10
N MET A 224 7.98 -11.11 -2.19
CA MET A 224 7.81 -11.61 -3.56
C MET A 224 6.64 -12.58 -3.79
N LYS A 225 5.80 -12.80 -2.78
CA LYS A 225 4.55 -13.53 -2.89
C LYS A 225 3.47 -12.65 -3.53
N ALA A 226 2.64 -13.25 -4.39
CA ALA A 226 1.38 -12.65 -4.81
C ALA A 226 0.39 -12.73 -3.65
N LEU A 227 0.08 -11.58 -3.04
CA LEU A 227 -0.80 -11.52 -1.88
C LEU A 227 -2.25 -11.81 -2.29
N ASN A 228 -2.94 -12.54 -1.43
CA ASN A 228 -4.39 -12.70 -1.56
C ASN A 228 -5.14 -11.47 -1.02
N ASN A 229 -6.47 -11.50 -1.12
CA ASN A 229 -7.33 -10.40 -0.69
C ASN A 229 -7.20 -10.10 0.81
N ASN A 230 -7.20 -11.12 1.67
CA ASN A 230 -7.06 -10.94 3.11
C ASN A 230 -5.68 -10.39 3.49
N GLU A 231 -4.62 -10.86 2.86
CA GLU A 231 -3.26 -10.34 3.04
C GLU A 231 -3.14 -8.89 2.55
N SER A 232 -3.87 -8.52 1.49
CA SER A 232 -3.99 -7.13 1.03
C SER A 232 -4.72 -6.26 2.07
N ILE A 233 -5.75 -6.77 2.74
CA ILE A 233 -6.40 -6.04 3.84
C ILE A 233 -5.49 -5.94 5.08
N ALA A 234 -4.65 -6.95 5.35
CA ALA A 234 -3.68 -6.89 6.45
C ALA A 234 -2.68 -5.73 6.28
N LEU A 235 -2.25 -5.42 5.05
CA LEU A 235 -1.48 -4.22 4.74
C LEU A 235 -2.23 -2.94 5.12
N VAL A 236 -3.49 -2.83 4.69
CA VAL A 236 -4.34 -1.66 4.98
C VAL A 236 -4.60 -1.49 6.49
N ILE A 237 -4.67 -2.58 7.26
CA ILE A 237 -4.78 -2.53 8.73
C ILE A 237 -3.50 -1.92 9.35
N ILE A 238 -2.32 -2.21 8.79
CA ILE A 238 -1.07 -1.58 9.24
C ILE A 238 -0.99 -0.11 8.79
N ASP A 239 -1.52 0.22 7.60
CA ASP A 239 -1.69 1.62 7.19
C ASP A 239 -2.56 2.39 8.19
N LEU A 240 -3.64 1.77 8.69
CA LEU A 240 -4.51 2.34 9.73
C LEU A 240 -3.76 2.57 11.05
N ALA A 241 -2.94 1.61 11.49
CA ALA A 241 -2.12 1.74 12.69
C ALA A 241 -1.11 2.90 12.58
N ASN A 242 -0.43 3.00 11.43
CA ASN A 242 0.53 4.07 11.15
C ASN A 242 -0.16 5.44 11.11
N ALA A 243 -1.30 5.52 10.44
CA ALA A 243 -2.12 6.73 10.40
C ALA A 243 -2.60 7.15 11.80
N TYR A 244 -2.99 6.18 12.64
CA TYR A 244 -3.40 6.45 14.03
C TYR A 244 -2.24 6.98 14.86
N GLN A 245 -1.08 6.33 14.81
CA GLN A 245 0.13 6.76 15.52
C GLN A 245 0.54 8.20 15.16
N LYS A 246 0.40 8.60 13.89
CA LYS A 246 0.69 9.97 13.45
C LYS A 246 -0.36 10.97 13.94
N SER A 247 -1.64 10.58 13.96
CA SER A 247 -2.74 11.42 14.47
C SER A 247 -2.71 11.57 15.99
N PHE A 248 -2.25 10.55 16.72
CA PHE A 248 -2.18 10.51 18.18
C PHE A 248 -0.77 10.07 18.64
N PRO A 249 0.26 10.93 18.56
CA PRO A 249 1.63 10.56 18.90
C PRO A 249 1.80 9.98 20.32
N GLU A 250 1.05 10.52 21.28
CA GLU A 250 1.09 10.18 22.71
C GLU A 250 0.11 9.05 23.10
N ASN A 251 -0.38 8.28 22.12
CA ASN A 251 -1.27 7.15 22.42
C ASN A 251 -0.56 6.05 23.24
N ASP A 252 -1.34 5.24 23.94
CA ASP A 252 -0.86 4.17 24.82
C ASP A 252 -0.40 2.89 24.08
N GLY A 253 -0.51 2.85 22.75
CA GLY A 253 -0.17 1.70 21.92
C GLY A 253 -1.27 0.65 21.79
N THR A 254 -2.37 0.73 22.56
CA THR A 254 -3.41 -0.32 22.62
C THR A 254 -4.07 -0.53 21.26
N PHE A 255 -4.43 0.55 20.56
CA PHE A 255 -5.03 0.47 19.22
C PHE A 255 -4.05 -0.09 18.19
N LEU A 256 -2.76 0.27 18.29
CA LEU A 256 -1.73 -0.20 17.35
C LEU A 256 -1.49 -1.69 17.52
N LEU A 257 -1.45 -2.18 18.77
CA LEU A 257 -1.30 -3.60 19.07
C LEU A 257 -2.49 -4.40 18.55
N LYS A 258 -3.71 -3.88 18.73
CA LYS A 258 -4.95 -4.46 18.18
C LYS A 258 -4.88 -4.60 16.66
N CYS A 259 -4.40 -3.58 15.94
CA CYS A 259 -4.16 -3.65 14.50
C CYS A 259 -3.08 -4.68 14.14
N ALA A 260 -1.94 -4.67 14.84
CA ALA A 260 -0.85 -5.60 14.60
C ALA A 260 -1.29 -7.06 14.78
N ASP A 261 -2.04 -7.36 15.85
CA ASP A 261 -2.52 -8.71 16.14
C ASP A 261 -3.47 -9.24 15.07
N VAL A 262 -4.40 -8.42 14.57
CA VAL A 262 -5.27 -8.83 13.47
C VAL A 262 -4.49 -8.99 12.16
N ALA A 263 -3.56 -8.08 11.86
CA ALA A 263 -2.72 -8.18 10.68
C ALA A 263 -1.87 -9.47 10.70
N ILE A 264 -1.24 -9.80 11.83
CA ILE A 264 -0.45 -11.03 12.02
C ILE A 264 -1.35 -12.27 11.91
N LYS A 265 -2.53 -12.27 12.52
CA LYS A 265 -3.47 -13.39 12.40
C LYS A 265 -3.87 -13.64 10.93
N THR A 266 -3.97 -12.56 10.15
CA THR A 266 -4.42 -12.59 8.74
C THR A 266 -3.27 -12.93 7.78
N TYR A 267 -2.07 -12.43 8.07
CA TYR A 267 -0.85 -12.63 7.32
C TYR A 267 0.32 -12.91 8.30
N PRO A 268 0.52 -14.19 8.72
CA PRO A 268 1.42 -14.54 9.83
C PRO A 268 2.86 -14.08 9.68
N ASN A 269 3.41 -14.14 8.46
CA ASN A 269 4.79 -13.74 8.18
C ASN A 269 4.88 -12.28 7.68
N PHE A 270 3.88 -11.45 7.99
CA PHE A 270 3.94 -10.03 7.65
C PHE A 270 4.94 -9.29 8.55
N ALA A 271 6.17 -9.16 8.05
CA ALA A 271 7.28 -8.58 8.81
C ALA A 271 6.94 -7.21 9.41
N THR A 272 6.27 -6.32 8.67
CA THR A 272 5.91 -4.98 9.15
C THR A 272 4.99 -5.04 10.38
N ALA A 273 4.00 -5.94 10.40
CA ALA A 273 3.11 -6.11 11.55
C ALA A 273 3.84 -6.73 12.76
N LEU A 274 4.70 -7.71 12.51
CA LEU A 274 5.53 -8.34 13.55
C LEU A 274 6.49 -7.33 14.18
N ILE A 275 7.12 -6.47 13.38
CA ILE A 275 8.01 -5.40 13.85
C ILE A 275 7.22 -4.37 14.66
N LEU A 276 6.05 -3.92 14.18
CA LEU A 276 5.21 -3.00 14.93
C LEU A 276 4.88 -3.56 16.32
N LYS A 277 4.49 -4.83 16.40
CA LYS A 277 4.23 -5.50 17.68
C LYS A 277 5.46 -5.55 18.59
N ALA A 278 6.62 -5.94 18.05
CA ALA A 278 7.87 -5.98 18.81
C ALA A 278 8.28 -4.60 19.34
N GLU A 279 8.17 -3.53 18.52
CA GLU A 279 8.50 -2.18 18.96
C GLU A 279 7.53 -1.65 20.04
N LEU A 280 6.25 -2.05 20.00
CA LEU A 280 5.30 -1.73 21.07
C LEU A 280 5.65 -2.46 22.37
N HIS A 281 5.98 -3.75 22.30
CA HIS A 281 6.44 -4.51 23.47
C HIS A 281 7.76 -3.97 24.04
N LYS A 282 8.69 -3.56 23.17
CA LYS A 282 9.93 -2.91 23.59
C LYS A 282 9.68 -1.66 24.43
N LYS A 283 8.76 -0.78 24.01
CA LYS A 283 8.37 0.39 24.80
C LYS A 283 7.79 0.01 26.16
N LEU A 284 7.02 -1.08 26.24
CA LEU A 284 6.48 -1.58 27.51
C LEU A 284 7.60 -2.08 28.43
N VAL A 285 8.57 -2.82 27.89
CA VAL A 285 9.75 -3.30 28.62
C VAL A 285 10.59 -2.13 29.15
N GLU A 286 10.84 -1.11 28.32
CA GLU A 286 11.64 0.06 28.67
C GLU A 286 10.99 0.92 29.79
N ASN A 287 9.66 0.91 29.86
CA ASN A 287 8.88 1.67 30.86
C ASN A 287 8.49 0.84 32.10
N GLU A 288 8.85 -0.44 32.17
CA GLU A 288 8.48 -1.31 33.28
C GLU A 288 9.41 -1.07 34.49
N ALA A 289 8.82 -0.67 35.62
CA ALA A 289 9.54 -0.37 36.84
C ALA A 289 9.96 -1.65 37.61
N ASP A 290 9.21 -2.74 37.47
CA ASP A 290 9.58 -4.03 38.06
C ASP A 290 10.65 -4.72 37.21
N THR A 291 11.90 -4.68 37.67
CA THR A 291 13.05 -5.31 37.00
C THR A 291 12.87 -6.80 36.72
N LYS A 292 12.13 -7.54 37.55
CA LYS A 292 11.89 -8.98 37.30
C LYS A 292 10.94 -9.16 36.13
N LYS A 293 9.87 -8.36 36.08
CA LYS A 293 8.91 -8.37 34.98
C LYS A 293 9.55 -7.87 33.69
N ALA A 294 10.27 -6.75 33.73
CA ALA A 294 11.03 -6.22 32.59
C ALA A 294 11.99 -7.26 32.00
N ASN A 295 12.73 -8.00 32.83
CA ASN A 295 13.61 -9.07 32.38
C ASN A 295 12.87 -10.28 31.76
N ALA A 296 11.67 -10.61 32.26
CA ALA A 296 10.86 -11.67 31.67
C ALA A 296 10.30 -11.26 30.31
N ASP A 297 9.77 -10.03 30.21
CA ASP A 297 9.21 -9.46 28.99
C ASP A 297 10.30 -9.22 27.93
N PHE A 298 11.51 -8.82 28.34
CA PHE A 298 12.67 -8.73 27.45
C PHE A 298 13.00 -10.06 26.77
N LYS A 299 12.94 -11.19 27.49
CA LYS A 299 13.15 -12.52 26.89
C LYS A 299 12.06 -12.91 25.91
N LEU A 300 10.85 -12.39 26.05
CA LEU A 300 9.78 -12.58 25.06
C LEU A 300 10.07 -11.74 23.81
N LEU A 301 10.48 -10.49 24.00
CA LEU A 301 10.89 -9.60 22.92
C LEU A 301 12.05 -10.17 22.09
N GLU A 302 13.06 -10.79 22.73
CA GLU A 302 14.14 -11.49 22.04
C GLU A 302 13.62 -12.60 21.10
N LYS A 303 12.58 -13.33 21.51
CA LYS A 303 11.96 -14.37 20.67
C LYS A 303 11.21 -13.77 19.49
N GLU A 304 10.57 -12.62 19.66
CA GLU A 304 9.88 -11.91 18.58
C GLU A 304 10.88 -11.46 17.51
N TYR A 305 11.97 -10.80 17.92
CA TYR A 305 13.04 -10.42 16.97
C TYR A 305 13.74 -11.62 16.34
N ALA A 306 13.96 -12.70 17.10
CA ALA A 306 14.53 -13.93 16.56
C ALA A 306 13.62 -14.55 15.49
N HIS A 307 12.30 -14.55 15.71
CA HIS A 307 11.33 -15.02 14.73
C HIS A 307 11.35 -14.17 13.45
N ILE A 308 11.34 -12.83 13.58
CA ILE A 308 11.44 -11.90 12.45
C ILE A 308 12.72 -12.17 11.63
N HIS A 309 13.85 -12.39 12.30
CA HIS A 309 15.10 -12.74 11.64
C HIS A 309 15.03 -14.12 10.96
N GLN A 310 14.42 -15.12 11.61
CA GLN A 310 14.29 -16.50 11.12
C GLN A 310 13.42 -16.59 9.86
N ILE A 311 12.34 -15.79 9.78
CA ILE A 311 11.49 -15.78 8.58
C ILE A 311 12.18 -15.10 7.37
N GLY A 312 13.35 -14.49 7.58
CA GLY A 312 14.21 -13.94 6.53
C GLY A 312 14.14 -12.42 6.39
N TYR A 313 13.41 -11.72 7.25
CA TYR A 313 13.40 -10.25 7.23
C TYR A 313 14.80 -9.71 7.56
N ARG A 314 15.21 -8.69 6.80
CA ARG A 314 16.41 -7.89 7.07
C ARG A 314 16.03 -6.43 6.95
N PHE A 315 16.53 -5.61 7.88
CA PHE A 315 16.34 -4.18 7.82
C PHE A 315 17.09 -3.61 6.62
N MET A 316 16.39 -2.83 5.79
CA MET A 316 16.97 -2.07 4.69
C MET A 316 17.05 -0.59 5.10
N PRO A 317 18.26 -0.03 5.26
CA PRO A 317 18.42 1.40 5.48
C PRO A 317 17.79 2.25 4.37
N GLU A 318 17.25 3.42 4.72
CA GLU A 318 16.59 4.31 3.77
C GLU A 318 17.50 4.72 2.60
N GLU A 319 18.77 5.02 2.87
CA GLU A 319 19.73 5.37 1.81
C GLU A 319 19.90 4.24 0.79
N MET A 320 19.97 2.99 1.27
CA MET A 320 20.08 1.82 0.39
C MET A 320 18.81 1.65 -0.45
N TYR A 321 17.65 1.89 0.14
CA TYR A 321 16.38 1.90 -0.59
C TYR A 321 16.34 3.00 -1.65
N LEU A 322 16.77 4.22 -1.35
CA LEU A 322 16.79 5.32 -2.32
C LEU A 322 17.78 5.05 -3.48
N ASN A 323 18.95 4.49 -3.18
CA ASN A 323 19.91 4.06 -4.20
C ASN A 323 19.33 2.96 -5.09
N TRP A 324 18.65 1.99 -4.48
CA TRP A 324 17.90 0.96 -5.19
C TRP A 324 16.83 1.56 -6.12
N LEU A 325 16.05 2.51 -5.60
CA LEU A 325 14.99 3.20 -6.33
C LEU A 325 15.51 3.93 -7.58
N VAL A 326 16.66 4.59 -7.45
CA VAL A 326 17.35 5.23 -8.58
C VAL A 326 17.78 4.20 -9.61
N SER A 327 18.34 3.06 -9.18
CA SER A 327 18.78 1.99 -10.09
C SER A 327 17.64 1.43 -10.94
N LEU A 328 16.38 1.43 -10.43
CA LEU A 328 15.20 1.00 -11.20
C LEU A 328 15.02 1.78 -12.48
N LYS A 329 15.35 3.07 -12.38
CA LYS A 329 15.11 4.06 -13.42
C LYS A 329 16.31 4.16 -14.35
N THR A 330 17.54 4.13 -13.81
CA THR A 330 18.76 4.35 -14.58
C THR A 330 19.27 3.10 -15.27
N GLU A 331 18.98 1.90 -14.74
CA GLU A 331 19.48 0.62 -15.26
C GLU A 331 18.38 -0.24 -15.89
N ARG A 332 17.31 0.39 -16.41
CA ARG A 332 16.14 -0.28 -16.99
C ARG A 332 16.48 -1.43 -17.94
N ASP A 333 17.39 -1.21 -18.90
CA ASP A 333 17.73 -2.19 -19.94
C ASP A 333 18.30 -3.51 -19.39
N LYS A 334 18.91 -3.45 -18.20
CA LYS A 334 19.51 -4.60 -17.51
C LYS A 334 18.44 -5.46 -16.82
N TYR A 335 17.32 -4.86 -16.45
CA TYR A 335 16.38 -5.44 -15.47
C TYR A 335 14.99 -5.70 -16.02
N GLU A 336 14.63 -5.03 -17.13
CA GLU A 336 13.35 -5.23 -17.79
C GLU A 336 13.23 -6.63 -18.39
N ASN A 337 12.10 -7.29 -18.13
CA ASN A 337 11.74 -8.53 -18.76
C ASN A 337 11.28 -8.26 -20.21
N LYS A 338 12.24 -8.35 -21.13
CA LYS A 338 12.03 -8.09 -22.56
C LYS A 338 10.96 -8.98 -23.22
N LYS A 339 10.59 -10.11 -22.60
CA LYS A 339 9.51 -10.98 -23.09
C LYS A 339 8.12 -10.35 -22.92
N LEU A 340 7.98 -9.42 -21.98
CA LEU A 340 6.71 -8.75 -21.66
C LEU A 340 6.49 -7.45 -22.44
N ASN A 341 7.47 -7.01 -23.24
CA ASN A 341 7.36 -5.82 -24.11
C ASN A 341 6.47 -6.02 -25.35
N THR A 342 5.49 -6.93 -25.29
CA THR A 342 4.51 -7.16 -26.37
C THR A 342 3.39 -6.13 -26.39
N PHE A 343 3.30 -5.26 -25.39
CA PHE A 343 2.21 -4.27 -25.27
C PHE A 343 2.43 -2.97 -26.07
N ASN A 344 3.66 -2.69 -26.53
CA ASN A 344 4.04 -1.41 -27.16
C ASN A 344 4.80 -1.57 -28.51
N LYS A 345 4.43 -2.55 -29.34
CA LYS A 345 4.88 -2.56 -30.75
C LYS A 345 3.75 -2.19 -31.69
N GLN A 346 3.50 -0.89 -31.80
CA GLN A 346 3.10 -0.27 -33.07
C GLN A 346 4.19 0.71 -33.48
#